data_AF-A0A1V5QYV3-F1
#
_entry.id   AF-A0A1V5QYV3-F1
#
_cell.length_a   1.000
_cell.length_b   1.000
_cell.length_c   1.000
_cell.angle_alpha   90.00
_cell.angle_beta   90.00
_cell.angle_gamma   90.00
#
_symmetry.space_group_name_H-M   'P 1'
#
loop_
_entity.id
_entity.type
_entity.pdbx_description
1 polymer ?
#
loop_
_entity_poly.entity_id
_entity_poly.type
_entity_poly.pdbx_seq_one_letter_code
_entity_poly.pdbx_strand_id
1 'polypeptide(L)'
;MVLGNWLAILARHVGGAEGITWDDVVVGHDFGFLKAEEIQVWIRGGGFQGEATDRVCRLEGVERATRFEAALWKASAEQTGKAPRPGGQRWGRAQDRWRLALLKDVLEAPLSPEALGVAVETIYESVGCPEDMLGLWEITAPWSRQPPRGDREAIARFVNRREADLVREG
;
A
#
# COMPACT_ATOMS: atom_id res chain seq x y z
N MET A 1 11.91 3.59 -12.87
CA MET A 1 11.04 2.94 -11.85
C MET A 1 9.93 2.23 -12.59
N VAL A 2 9.88 0.89 -12.57
CA VAL A 2 8.80 0.14 -13.22
C VAL A 2 7.64 0.06 -12.23
N LEU A 3 6.85 1.14 -12.17
CA LEU A 3 5.61 1.26 -11.39
C LEU A 3 4.49 0.50 -12.12
N GLY A 4 4.50 -0.83 -12.06
CA GLY A 4 3.61 -1.65 -12.89
C GLY A 4 2.81 -2.74 -12.19
N ASN A 5 3.11 -3.09 -10.93
CA ASN A 5 2.35 -4.13 -10.23
C ASN A 5 2.46 -3.99 -8.71
N TRP A 6 1.70 -3.06 -8.14
CA TRP A 6 1.69 -2.80 -6.68
C TRP A 6 1.31 -4.03 -5.87
N LEU A 7 0.35 -4.83 -6.35
CA LEU A 7 0.00 -6.11 -5.71
C LEU A 7 1.17 -7.09 -5.70
N ALA A 8 1.99 -7.15 -6.75
CA ALA A 8 3.18 -8.00 -6.75
C ALA A 8 4.24 -7.51 -5.76
N ILE A 9 4.41 -6.19 -5.62
CA ILE A 9 5.30 -5.63 -4.59
C ILE A 9 4.81 -6.06 -3.21
N LEU A 10 3.52 -5.85 -2.91
CA LEU A 10 2.93 -6.28 -1.65
C LEU A 10 3.09 -7.79 -1.43
N ALA A 11 2.71 -8.62 -2.42
CA ALA A 11 2.75 -10.08 -2.36
C ALA A 11 4.13 -10.61 -1.94
N ARG A 12 5.22 -10.07 -2.51
CA ARG A 12 6.59 -10.49 -2.16
C ARG A 12 6.91 -10.35 -0.68
N HIS A 13 6.25 -9.43 0.02
CA HIS A 13 6.57 -9.09 1.40
C HIS A 13 5.49 -9.51 2.40
N VAL A 14 4.37 -10.10 1.94
CA VAL A 14 3.27 -10.55 2.82
C VAL A 14 2.98 -12.05 2.72
N GLY A 15 3.88 -12.85 2.15
CA GLY A 15 3.73 -14.31 2.03
C GLY A 15 3.07 -14.78 0.73
N GLY A 16 3.15 -13.97 -0.33
CA GLY A 16 2.56 -14.27 -1.64
C GLY A 16 1.19 -13.66 -1.83
N ALA A 17 0.52 -14.02 -2.95
CA ALA A 17 -0.79 -13.49 -3.30
C ALA A 17 -1.88 -13.85 -2.27
N GLU A 18 -1.76 -15.02 -1.63
CA GLU A 18 -2.68 -15.48 -0.57
C GLU A 18 -2.55 -14.65 0.72
N GLY A 19 -1.40 -14.01 0.93
CA GLY A 19 -1.17 -13.14 2.07
C GLY A 19 -1.78 -11.75 1.94
N ILE A 20 -2.32 -11.39 0.76
CA ILE A 20 -2.98 -10.10 0.53
C ILE A 20 -4.41 -10.16 1.09
N THR A 21 -4.76 -9.16 1.89
CA THR A 21 -6.06 -9.08 2.56
C THR A 21 -6.98 -8.04 1.92
N TRP A 22 -8.27 -8.11 2.25
CA TRP A 22 -9.23 -7.07 1.90
C TRP A 22 -8.86 -5.69 2.47
N ASP A 23 -8.17 -5.64 3.61
CA ASP A 23 -7.73 -4.37 4.19
C ASP A 23 -6.64 -3.73 3.33
N ASP A 24 -5.69 -4.55 2.86
CA ASP A 24 -4.64 -4.10 1.93
C ASP A 24 -5.25 -3.56 0.63
N VAL A 25 -6.28 -4.22 0.12
CA VAL A 25 -6.94 -3.85 -1.15
C VAL A 25 -7.72 -2.55 -1.02
N VAL A 26 -8.49 -2.38 0.06
CA VAL A 26 -9.24 -1.14 0.30
C VAL A 26 -8.28 0.03 0.49
N VAL A 27 -7.26 -0.13 1.33
CA VAL A 27 -6.28 0.93 1.62
C VAL A 27 -5.42 1.23 0.39
N GLY A 28 -5.00 0.22 -0.36
CA GLY A 28 -4.26 0.40 -1.61
C GLY A 28 -5.07 1.11 -2.69
N HIS A 29 -6.39 0.91 -2.72
CA HIS A 29 -7.27 1.69 -3.60
C HIS A 29 -7.33 3.16 -3.20
N ASP A 30 -7.47 3.44 -1.90
CA ASP A 30 -7.55 4.81 -1.36
C ASP A 30 -6.26 5.60 -1.59
N PHE A 31 -5.10 4.96 -1.46
CA PHE A 31 -3.80 5.56 -1.79
C PHE A 31 -3.54 5.71 -3.29
N GLY A 32 -4.46 5.25 -4.15
CA GLY A 32 -4.30 5.31 -5.60
C GLY A 32 -3.29 4.32 -6.17
N PHE A 33 -2.78 3.38 -5.36
CA PHE A 33 -1.94 2.28 -5.82
C PHE A 33 -2.72 1.32 -6.69
N LEU A 34 -3.94 0.97 -6.27
CA LEU A 34 -4.74 -0.04 -6.93
C LEU A 34 -5.88 0.56 -7.73
N LYS A 35 -5.89 0.29 -9.04
CA LYS A 35 -7.00 0.61 -9.91
C LYS A 35 -8.12 -0.41 -9.75
N ALA A 36 -9.34 0.01 -10.11
CA ALA A 36 -10.51 -0.83 -10.02
C ALA A 36 -10.36 -2.15 -10.80
N GLU A 37 -9.72 -2.12 -11.96
CA GLU A 37 -9.48 -3.28 -12.81
C GLU A 37 -8.55 -4.30 -12.14
N GLU A 38 -7.48 -3.84 -11.49
CA GLU A 38 -6.53 -4.70 -10.77
C GLU A 38 -7.22 -5.40 -9.60
N ILE A 39 -8.06 -4.65 -8.88
CA ILE A 39 -8.85 -5.19 -7.77
C ILE A 39 -9.86 -6.21 -8.27
N GLN A 40 -10.56 -5.95 -9.38
CA GLN A 40 -11.50 -6.90 -9.96
C GLN A 40 -10.79 -8.20 -10.41
N VAL A 41 -9.56 -8.12 -10.93
CA VAL A 41 -8.75 -9.30 -11.26
C VAL A 41 -8.38 -10.07 -9.99
N TRP A 42 -7.92 -9.38 -8.95
CA TRP A 42 -7.60 -9.99 -7.66
C TRP A 42 -8.82 -10.69 -7.04
N ILE A 43 -9.99 -10.05 -7.04
CA ILE A 43 -11.23 -10.65 -6.52
C ILE A 43 -11.58 -11.94 -7.27
N ARG A 44 -11.54 -11.91 -8.62
CA ARG A 44 -11.85 -13.08 -9.44
C ARG A 44 -10.85 -14.22 -9.26
N GLY A 45 -9.58 -13.90 -9.04
CA GLY A 45 -8.52 -14.88 -8.78
C GLY A 45 -8.55 -15.48 -7.37
N GLY A 46 -9.07 -14.74 -6.38
CA GLY A 46 -9.08 -15.15 -4.97
C GLY A 46 -10.23 -16.07 -4.55
N GLY A 47 -11.19 -16.35 -5.43
CA GLY A 47 -12.32 -17.24 -5.13
C GLY A 47 -13.31 -16.70 -4.09
N PHE A 48 -13.34 -15.38 -3.87
CA PHE A 48 -14.28 -14.73 -2.96
C PHE A 48 -15.73 -14.87 -3.47
N GLN A 49 -16.67 -14.99 -2.53
CA GLN A 49 -18.09 -15.22 -2.85
C GLN A 49 -18.98 -14.22 -2.13
N GLY A 50 -20.01 -13.72 -2.81
CA GLY A 50 -21.03 -12.87 -2.20
C GLY A 50 -21.61 -11.85 -3.16
N GLU A 51 -22.77 -11.31 -2.83
CA GLU A 51 -23.50 -10.39 -3.72
C GLU A 51 -22.74 -9.08 -3.89
N ALA A 52 -22.15 -8.55 -2.82
CA ALA A 52 -21.37 -7.32 -2.89
C ALA A 52 -20.07 -7.51 -3.68
N THR A 53 -19.42 -8.66 -3.49
CA THR A 53 -18.21 -9.06 -4.22
C THR A 53 -18.49 -9.20 -5.73
N ASP A 54 -19.56 -9.91 -6.10
CA ASP A 54 -20.02 -10.04 -7.47
C ASP A 54 -20.32 -8.67 -8.10
N ARG A 55 -20.96 -7.78 -7.34
CA ARG A 55 -21.27 -6.43 -7.79
C ARG A 55 -20.01 -5.65 -8.14
N VAL A 56 -18.97 -5.70 -7.31
CA VAL A 56 -17.69 -5.05 -7.61
C VAL A 56 -17.14 -5.55 -8.95
N CYS A 57 -17.17 -6.87 -9.20
CA CYS A 57 -16.69 -7.48 -10.44
C CYS A 57 -17.52 -7.16 -11.69
N ARG A 58 -18.77 -6.70 -11.54
CA ARG A 58 -19.66 -6.34 -12.65
C ARG A 58 -19.64 -4.85 -13.00
N LEU A 59 -19.04 -4.00 -12.15
CA LEU A 59 -18.97 -2.57 -12.42
C LEU A 59 -18.05 -2.26 -13.60
N GLU A 60 -18.58 -1.52 -14.58
CA GLU A 60 -17.87 -1.12 -15.80
C GLU A 60 -18.18 0.34 -16.16
N GLY A 61 -17.37 0.90 -17.07
CA GLY A 61 -17.57 2.24 -17.62
C GLY A 61 -17.77 3.34 -16.56
N VAL A 62 -18.79 4.16 -16.76
CA VAL A 62 -19.13 5.29 -15.88
C VAL A 62 -19.52 4.83 -14.47
N GLU A 63 -20.16 3.66 -14.34
CA GLU A 63 -20.54 3.16 -13.02
C GLU A 63 -19.32 2.77 -12.21
N ARG A 64 -18.31 2.17 -12.84
CA ARG A 64 -17.03 1.89 -12.17
C ARG A 64 -16.37 3.18 -11.69
N ALA A 65 -16.34 4.22 -12.52
CA ALA A 65 -15.72 5.50 -12.13
C ALA A 65 -16.42 6.19 -10.95
N THR A 66 -17.72 5.94 -10.73
CA THR A 66 -18.54 6.71 -9.77
C THR A 66 -19.01 5.92 -8.55
N ARG A 67 -19.01 4.58 -8.62
CA ARG A 67 -19.61 3.71 -7.59
C ARG A 67 -18.65 2.66 -7.05
N PHE A 68 -17.45 2.54 -7.62
CA PHE A 68 -16.55 1.44 -7.29
C PHE A 68 -16.11 1.44 -5.83
N GLU A 69 -15.68 2.58 -5.28
CA GLU A 69 -15.24 2.69 -3.88
C GLU A 69 -16.33 2.23 -2.90
N ALA A 70 -17.56 2.72 -3.08
CA ALA A 70 -18.69 2.34 -2.24
C ALA A 70 -19.03 0.84 -2.36
N ALA A 71 -18.89 0.25 -3.55
CA ALA A 71 -19.08 -1.18 -3.74
C ALA A 71 -17.93 -1.98 -3.10
N LEU A 72 -16.70 -1.50 -3.22
CA LEU A 72 -15.51 -2.12 -2.64
C LEU A 72 -15.60 -2.20 -1.13
N TRP A 73 -16.04 -1.13 -0.47
CA TRP A 73 -16.27 -1.13 0.97
C TRP A 73 -17.34 -2.12 1.40
N LYS A 74 -18.42 -2.27 0.62
CA LYS A 74 -19.46 -3.27 0.90
C LYS A 74 -18.93 -4.69 0.75
N ALA A 75 -18.16 -4.97 -0.31
CA ALA A 75 -17.54 -6.28 -0.51
C ALA A 75 -16.55 -6.61 0.62
N SER A 76 -15.70 -5.65 1.00
CA SER A 76 -14.80 -5.80 2.16
C SER A 76 -15.57 -6.14 3.45
N ALA A 77 -16.68 -5.43 3.73
CA ALA A 77 -17.51 -5.71 4.88
C ALA A 77 -18.22 -7.07 4.80
N GLU A 78 -18.65 -7.51 3.61
CA GLU A 78 -19.24 -8.83 3.37
C GLU A 78 -18.23 -9.95 3.69
N GLN A 79 -16.97 -9.79 3.27
CA GLN A 79 -15.93 -10.81 3.47
C GLN A 79 -15.33 -10.81 4.87
N THR A 80 -15.27 -9.67 5.55
CA THR A 80 -14.52 -9.50 6.81
C THR A 80 -15.37 -9.02 7.98
N GLY A 81 -16.67 -8.87 7.80
CA GLY A 81 -17.63 -8.34 8.77
C GLY A 81 -17.64 -6.80 8.90
N LYS A 82 -16.55 -6.11 8.55
CA LYS A 82 -16.43 -4.64 8.57
C LYS A 82 -15.40 -4.15 7.55
N ALA A 83 -15.63 -3.01 6.90
CA ALA A 83 -14.59 -2.36 6.10
C ALA A 83 -13.60 -1.60 6.99
N PRO A 84 -12.30 -1.55 6.66
CA PRO A 84 -11.34 -0.71 7.35
C PRO A 84 -11.69 0.78 7.14
N ARG A 85 -11.38 1.62 8.13
CA ARG A 85 -11.66 3.06 8.12
C ARG A 85 -10.40 3.84 8.48
N PRO A 86 -10.13 4.99 7.81
CA PRO A 86 -9.03 5.87 8.19
C PRO A 86 -9.00 6.15 9.70
N GLY A 87 -7.81 6.04 10.30
CA GLY A 87 -7.61 6.18 11.76
C GLY A 87 -7.95 4.95 12.60
N GLY A 88 -8.54 3.90 12.02
CA GLY A 88 -8.79 2.63 12.69
C GLY A 88 -7.57 1.70 12.68
N GLN A 89 -7.50 0.77 13.63
CA GLN A 89 -6.37 -0.17 13.75
C GLN A 89 -6.14 -1.00 12.47
N ARG A 90 -7.21 -1.52 11.86
CA ARG A 90 -7.14 -2.30 10.61
C ARG A 90 -6.57 -1.48 9.45
N TRP A 91 -6.93 -0.20 9.37
CA TRP A 91 -6.37 0.72 8.39
C TRP A 91 -4.89 0.97 8.63
N GLY A 92 -4.51 1.30 9.87
CA GLY A 92 -3.12 1.51 10.25
C GLY A 92 -2.23 0.32 9.91
N ARG A 93 -2.70 -0.91 10.16
CA ARG A 93 -1.97 -2.13 9.78
C ARG A 93 -1.82 -2.32 8.28
N ALA A 94 -2.87 -2.14 7.49
CA ALA A 94 -2.79 -2.25 6.04
C ALA A 94 -1.90 -1.16 5.43
N GLN A 95 -1.98 0.05 5.98
CA GLN A 95 -1.09 1.16 5.64
C GLN A 95 0.39 0.80 5.93
N ASP A 96 0.66 0.20 7.10
CA ASP A 96 2.01 -0.27 7.45
C ASP A 96 2.49 -1.38 6.52
N ARG A 97 1.63 -2.32 6.15
CA ARG A 97 1.97 -3.38 5.19
C ARG A 97 2.36 -2.81 3.83
N TRP A 98 1.61 -1.83 3.32
CA TRP A 98 1.99 -1.09 2.11
C TRP A 98 3.32 -0.37 2.28
N ARG A 99 3.45 0.45 3.32
CA ARG A 99 4.67 1.21 3.63
C ARG A 99 5.91 0.31 3.64
N LEU A 100 5.84 -0.81 4.35
CA LEU A 100 6.95 -1.75 4.50
C LEU A 100 7.26 -2.47 3.20
N ALA A 101 6.24 -2.91 2.44
CA ALA A 101 6.46 -3.55 1.16
C ALA A 101 7.19 -2.61 0.18
N LEU A 102 6.80 -1.34 0.13
CA LEU A 102 7.43 -0.34 -0.73
C LEU A 102 8.87 -0.02 -0.31
N LEU A 103 9.10 0.18 0.98
CA LEU A 103 10.45 0.45 1.49
C LEU A 103 11.39 -0.73 1.28
N LYS A 104 10.91 -1.96 1.44
CA LYS A 104 11.71 -3.17 1.17
C LYS A 104 12.07 -3.29 -0.31
N ASP A 105 11.14 -3.08 -1.22
CA ASP A 105 11.42 -3.12 -2.66
C ASP A 105 12.47 -2.06 -3.06
N VAL A 106 12.36 -0.86 -2.51
CA VAL A 106 13.35 0.21 -2.72
C VAL A 106 14.72 -0.13 -2.10
N LEU A 107 14.75 -0.82 -0.95
CA LEU A 107 15.99 -1.33 -0.35
C LEU A 107 16.62 -2.46 -1.18
N GLU A 108 15.84 -3.31 -1.84
CA GLU A 108 16.38 -4.37 -2.69
C GLU A 108 16.98 -3.83 -4.00
N ALA A 109 16.53 -2.66 -4.44
CA ALA A 109 17.03 -2.03 -5.65
C ALA A 109 18.44 -1.41 -5.47
N PRO A 110 19.32 -1.51 -6.48
CA PRO A 110 20.67 -0.93 -6.46
C PRO A 110 20.62 0.58 -6.76
N LEU A 111 19.96 1.35 -5.90
CA LEU A 111 19.78 2.79 -6.02
C LEU A 111 20.96 3.57 -5.44
N SER A 112 21.32 4.69 -6.08
CA SER A 112 22.17 5.69 -5.46
C SER A 112 21.46 6.36 -4.26
N PRO A 113 22.19 7.01 -3.34
CA PRO A 113 21.57 7.72 -2.22
C PRO A 113 20.52 8.75 -2.66
N GLU A 114 20.74 9.46 -3.77
CA GLU A 114 19.80 10.43 -4.30
C GLU A 114 18.53 9.77 -4.87
N ALA A 115 18.69 8.70 -5.65
CA ALA A 115 17.56 7.95 -6.18
C ALA A 115 16.75 7.27 -5.07
N LEU A 116 17.43 6.83 -4.01
CA LEU A 116 16.80 6.32 -2.80
C LEU A 116 16.02 7.41 -2.07
N GLY A 117 16.58 8.61 -1.90
CA GLY A 117 15.90 9.74 -1.27
C GLY A 117 14.60 10.11 -1.98
N VAL A 118 14.65 10.24 -3.30
CA VAL A 118 13.44 10.51 -4.13
C VAL A 118 12.41 9.40 -3.99
N ALA A 119 12.84 8.13 -3.98
CA ALA A 119 11.92 7.01 -3.85
C ALA A 119 11.22 7.00 -2.48
N VAL A 120 11.96 7.24 -1.39
CA VAL A 120 11.39 7.27 -0.03
C VAL A 120 10.46 8.48 0.15
N GLU A 121 10.82 9.64 -0.38
CA GLU A 121 9.97 10.83 -0.39
C GLU A 121 8.66 10.57 -1.15
N THR A 122 8.73 9.91 -2.31
CA THR A 122 7.53 9.51 -3.08
C THR A 122 6.63 8.56 -2.27
N ILE A 123 7.21 7.59 -1.56
CA ILE A 123 6.46 6.68 -0.69
C ILE A 123 5.80 7.45 0.47
N TYR A 124 6.54 8.37 1.09
CA TYR A 124 6.05 9.24 2.15
C TYR A 124 4.84 10.07 1.70
N GLU A 125 4.87 10.64 0.50
CA GLU A 125 3.75 11.41 -0.04
C GLU A 125 2.54 10.55 -0.38
N SER A 126 2.76 9.28 -0.71
CA SER A 126 1.71 8.38 -1.18
C SER A 126 1.01 7.59 -0.08
N VAL A 127 1.65 7.41 1.09
CA VAL A 127 1.12 6.63 2.20
C VAL A 127 0.72 7.55 3.35
N GLY A 128 -0.53 7.48 3.81
CA GLY A 128 -1.01 8.27 4.95
C GLY A 128 -0.19 8.03 6.24
N CYS A 129 -0.16 9.00 7.15
CA CYS A 129 0.64 9.05 8.40
C CYS A 129 2.18 9.12 8.21
N PRO A 130 2.67 10.26 7.71
CA PRO A 130 4.06 10.50 7.32
C PRO A 130 5.08 10.60 8.47
N GLU A 131 4.64 10.89 9.69
CA GLU A 131 5.52 11.40 10.76
C GLU A 131 6.57 10.38 11.21
N ASP A 132 6.26 9.08 11.16
CA ASP A 132 7.21 8.04 11.57
C ASP A 132 8.36 7.84 10.59
N MET A 133 8.20 8.32 9.35
CA MET A 133 9.21 8.18 8.30
C MET A 133 10.21 9.35 8.29
N LEU A 134 10.03 10.33 9.18
CA LEU A 134 10.98 11.43 9.33
C LEU A 134 12.36 10.88 9.73
N GLY A 135 13.39 11.35 9.03
CA GLY A 135 14.78 10.91 9.23
C GLY A 135 15.18 9.69 8.39
N LEU A 136 14.32 9.17 7.51
CA LEU A 136 14.69 8.14 6.53
C LEU A 136 15.41 8.71 5.30
N TRP A 137 15.25 10.00 5.04
CA TRP A 137 15.98 10.76 4.03
C TRP A 137 16.18 12.20 4.49
N GLU A 138 17.11 12.89 3.84
CA GLU A 138 17.32 14.33 3.99
C GLU A 138 16.21 15.09 3.26
N ILE A 139 15.34 15.76 4.03
CA ILE A 139 14.33 16.65 3.46
C ILE A 139 15.03 17.89 2.91
N THR A 140 15.10 17.98 1.59
CA THR A 140 15.68 19.14 0.90
C THR A 140 14.59 20.14 0.58
N ALA A 141 14.79 21.41 0.96
CA ALA A 141 13.84 22.47 0.61
C ALA A 141 13.79 22.64 -0.93
N PRO A 142 12.60 22.90 -1.53
CA PRO A 142 12.44 22.98 -2.99
C PRO A 142 13.39 23.97 -3.69
N TRP A 143 13.80 25.03 -2.99
CA TRP A 143 14.71 26.06 -3.52
C TRP A 143 16.21 25.70 -3.41
N SER A 144 16.57 24.66 -2.65
CA SER A 144 17.97 24.31 -2.36
C SER A 144 18.72 23.71 -3.55
N ARG A 145 18.00 23.22 -4.58
CA ARG A 145 18.55 22.49 -5.75
C ARG A 145 19.41 21.27 -5.40
N GLN A 146 19.42 20.84 -4.13
CA GLN A 146 20.05 19.61 -3.71
C GLN A 146 19.01 18.48 -3.79
N PRO A 147 19.33 17.32 -4.37
CA PRO A 147 18.43 16.18 -4.36
C PRO A 147 18.35 15.60 -2.93
N PRO A 148 17.18 15.10 -2.51
CA PRO A 148 17.04 14.39 -1.25
C PRO A 148 17.96 13.17 -1.24
N ARG A 149 18.55 12.86 -0.09
CA ARG A 149 19.42 11.70 0.09
C ARG A 149 18.83 10.73 1.08
N GLY A 150 18.63 9.48 0.66
CA GLY A 150 18.10 8.43 1.52
C GLY A 150 19.17 7.82 2.43
N ASP A 151 18.83 7.57 3.69
CA ASP A 151 19.65 6.82 4.64
C ASP A 151 19.20 5.35 4.63
N ARG A 152 19.94 4.54 3.86
CA ARG A 152 19.68 3.10 3.71
C ARG A 152 19.68 2.35 5.04
N GLU A 153 20.54 2.73 6.00
CA GLU A 153 20.60 2.06 7.29
C GLU A 153 19.42 2.45 8.18
N ALA A 154 19.04 3.74 8.19
CA ALA A 154 17.84 4.18 8.90
C ALA A 154 16.57 3.51 8.36
N ILE A 155 16.43 3.39 7.04
CA ILE A 155 15.30 2.71 6.40
C ILE A 155 15.27 1.23 6.81
N ALA A 156 16.40 0.52 6.76
CA ALA A 156 16.47 -0.87 7.19
C ALA A 156 16.10 -1.04 8.67
N ARG A 157 16.61 -0.17 9.56
CA ARG A 157 16.25 -0.19 11.00
C ARG A 157 14.77 0.11 11.23
N PHE A 158 14.20 1.03 10.45
CA PHE A 158 12.76 1.34 10.51
C PHE A 158 11.91 0.14 10.11
N VAL A 159 12.22 -0.47 8.96
CA VAL A 159 11.52 -1.64 8.43
C VAL A 159 11.54 -2.77 9.46
N ASN A 160 12.72 -3.16 9.94
CA ASN A 160 12.86 -4.26 10.91
C ASN A 160 12.04 -4.04 12.19
N ARG A 161 12.01 -2.81 12.70
CA ARG A 161 11.29 -2.45 13.92
C ARG A 161 9.77 -2.55 13.72
N ARG A 162 9.27 -1.99 12.62
CA ARG A 162 7.85 -1.98 12.28
C ARG A 162 7.32 -3.37 11.92
N GLU A 163 8.12 -4.21 11.29
CA GLU A 163 7.75 -5.62 11.09
C GLU A 163 7.58 -6.36 12.41
N ALA A 164 8.49 -6.15 13.36
CA ALA A 164 8.38 -6.74 14.69
C ALA A 164 7.15 -6.23 15.45
N ASP A 165 6.71 -4.99 15.21
CA ASP A 165 5.44 -4.48 15.74
C ASP A 165 4.25 -5.23 15.14
N LEU A 166 4.16 -5.32 13.80
CA LEU A 166 3.06 -6.00 13.12
C LEU A 166 2.88 -7.46 13.55
N VAL A 167 3.98 -8.19 13.75
CA VAL A 167 3.94 -9.58 14.25
C VAL A 167 3.42 -9.66 15.69
N ARG A 168 3.75 -8.69 16.54
CA ARG A 168 3.33 -8.68 17.96
C ARG A 168 1.85 -8.35 18.13
N GLU A 169 1.30 -7.56 17.21
CA GLU A 169 -0.10 -7.17 17.29
C GLU A 169 -1.04 -8.17 16.58
N GLY A 170 -0.54 -9.00 15.67
CA GLY A 170 -1.29 -10.04 14.94
C GLY A 170 -1.76 -11.18 15.83
#